data_AF-A0A6M3KHB7-F1
#
_entry.id   AF-A0A6M3KHB7-F1
#
_cell.length_a   1.000
_cell.length_b   1.000
_cell.length_c   1.000
_cell.angle_alpha   90.00
_cell.angle_beta   90.00
_cell.angle_gamma   90.00
#
_symmetry.space_group_name_H-M   'P 1'
#
loop_
_entity.id
_entity.type
_entity.pdbx_description
1 polymer ?
#
loop_
_entity_poly.entity_id
_entity_poly.type
_entity_poly.pdbx_seq_one_letter_code
_entity_poly.pdbx_strand_id
1 'polypeptide(L)'
;MLEVRYDKKTGELTAWCGDDKQFGNLDKGRIDEVIVLLDTPVPKKLISALLYDKATNKLINNPNYIEPKDRYPLAEIDDLKAKLVAAGVIT
;
A
#
# COMPACT_ATOMS: atom_id res chain seq x y z
N MET A 1 15.58 0.00 -12.70
CA MET A 1 15.90 -0.67 -11.42
C MET A 1 14.98 -0.12 -10.34
N LEU A 2 14.65 -0.87 -9.28
CA LEU A 2 13.67 -0.47 -8.26
C LEU A 2 14.34 -0.32 -6.90
N GLU A 3 14.31 0.88 -6.33
CA GLU A 3 14.65 1.10 -4.92
C GLU A 3 13.45 0.79 -4.06
N VAL A 4 13.62 -0.04 -3.05
CA VAL A 4 12.56 -0.43 -2.12
C VAL A 4 13.01 -0.15 -0.69
N ARG A 5 12.10 0.42 0.09
CA ARG A 5 12.22 0.51 1.54
C ARG A 5 11.25 -0.44 2.20
N TYR A 6 11.72 -1.14 3.22
CA TYR A 6 10.87 -2.01 4.01
C TYR A 6 11.23 -1.99 5.49
N ASP A 7 10.26 -2.29 6.34
CA ASP A 7 10.46 -2.48 7.77
C ASP A 7 11.25 -3.77 8.03
N LYS A 8 12.35 -3.66 8.77
CA LYS A 8 13.26 -4.79 8.98
C LYS A 8 12.60 -5.98 9.69
N LYS A 9 11.56 -5.78 10.49
CA LYS A 9 10.90 -6.85 11.26
C LYS A 9 9.78 -7.49 10.46
N THR A 10 8.92 -6.70 9.85
CA THR A 10 7.69 -7.19 9.19
C THR A 10 7.90 -7.47 7.71
N GLY A 11 8.90 -6.87 7.07
CA GLY A 11 9.09 -6.93 5.61
C GLY A 11 8.09 -6.04 4.86
N GLU A 12 7.27 -5.26 5.55
CA GLU A 12 6.30 -4.36 4.94
C GLU A 12 6.99 -3.23 4.20
N LEU A 13 6.54 -2.96 2.99
CA LEU A 13 7.08 -1.87 2.20
C LEU A 13 6.62 -0.52 2.76
N THR A 14 7.55 0.40 2.93
CA THR A 14 7.26 1.77 3.39
C THR A 14 7.40 2.80 2.28
N ALA A 15 8.20 2.50 1.26
CA ALA A 15 8.36 3.30 0.05
C ALA A 15 9.00 2.47 -1.07
N TRP A 16 8.85 2.92 -2.32
CA TRP A 16 9.72 2.53 -3.41
C TRP A 16 9.98 3.71 -4.35
N CYS A 17 11.02 3.60 -5.17
CA CYS A 17 11.27 4.51 -6.28
C CYS A 17 11.71 3.70 -7.49
N GLY A 18 11.00 3.88 -8.60
CA GLY A 18 11.30 3.21 -9.87
C GLY A 18 11.95 4.14 -10.90
N ASP A 19 12.27 5.37 -10.51
CA ASP A 19 12.94 6.33 -11.38
C ASP A 19 14.45 6.21 -11.19
N ASP A 20 15.13 5.81 -12.26
CA ASP A 20 16.57 5.59 -12.23
C ASP A 20 17.37 6.88 -11.94
N LYS A 21 16.74 8.05 -12.04
CA LYS A 21 17.34 9.37 -11.71
C LYS A 21 17.12 9.80 -10.26
N GLN A 22 16.37 9.04 -9.47
CA GLN A 22 15.93 9.42 -8.12
C GLN A 22 16.40 8.47 -7.01
N PHE A 23 17.35 7.57 -7.31
CA PHE A 23 18.00 6.73 -6.31
C PHE A 23 18.61 7.57 -5.18
N GLY A 24 18.35 7.20 -3.92
CA GLY A 24 18.83 7.90 -2.73
C GLY A 24 17.91 9.01 -2.20
N ASN A 25 16.80 9.33 -2.87
CA ASN A 25 15.83 10.33 -2.38
C ASN A 25 14.98 9.83 -1.20
N LEU A 26 15.02 8.54 -0.91
CA LEU A 26 14.23 7.97 0.18
C LEU A 26 14.93 8.08 1.54
N ASP A 27 16.21 8.45 1.63
CA ASP A 27 16.94 8.41 2.89
C ASP A 27 16.49 9.52 3.87
N LYS A 28 15.53 9.18 4.73
CA LYS A 28 15.02 10.05 5.81
C LYS A 28 15.52 9.63 7.20
N GLY A 29 16.57 8.82 7.30
CA GLY A 29 17.15 8.45 8.60
C GLY A 29 16.20 7.69 9.53
N ARG A 30 15.37 6.80 8.98
CA ARG A 30 14.48 5.93 9.77
C ARG A 30 15.24 4.67 10.20
N ILE A 31 15.41 4.49 11.51
CA ILE A 31 16.30 3.48 12.13
C ILE A 31 15.88 2.03 11.82
N ASP A 32 14.58 1.78 11.61
CA ASP A 32 14.03 0.42 11.42
C ASP A 32 13.77 0.04 9.95
N GLU A 33 14.12 0.91 9.01
CA GLU A 33 13.92 0.66 7.58
C GLU A 33 15.21 0.23 6.88
N VAL A 34 15.10 -0.67 5.91
CA VAL A 34 16.21 -1.11 5.05
C VAL A 34 15.91 -0.71 3.62
N ILE A 35 16.95 -0.22 2.92
CA ILE A 35 16.90 0.11 1.49
C ILE A 35 17.51 -1.03 0.69
N VAL A 36 16.82 -1.52 -0.34
CA VAL A 36 17.32 -2.52 -1.29
C VAL A 36 17.06 -2.10 -2.72
N LEU A 37 18.00 -2.44 -3.61
CA LEU A 37 17.86 -2.25 -5.04
C LEU A 37 17.52 -3.59 -5.69
N LEU A 38 16.38 -3.64 -6.36
CA LEU A 38 15.86 -4.80 -7.05
C LEU A 38 15.90 -4.58 -8.55
N ASP A 39 16.39 -5.56 -9.30
CA ASP A 39 16.29 -5.56 -10.76
C ASP A 39 14.92 -6.11 -11.19
N THR A 40 13.88 -5.30 -10.95
CA THR A 40 12.48 -5.63 -11.25
C THR A 40 11.78 -4.38 -11.79
N PRO A 41 10.75 -4.53 -12.65
CA PRO A 41 9.90 -3.40 -13.03
C PRO A 41 9.18 -2.80 -11.83
N VAL A 42 8.77 -1.54 -11.97
CA VAL A 42 7.96 -0.82 -10.98
C VAL A 42 6.62 -1.52 -10.81
N PRO A 43 6.23 -1.90 -9.59
CA PRO A 43 4.98 -2.60 -9.39
C PRO A 43 3.79 -1.65 -9.64
N LYS A 44 2.73 -2.19 -10.24
CA LYS A 44 1.46 -1.46 -10.46
C LYS A 44 0.50 -1.53 -9.26
N LYS A 45 0.87 -2.29 -8.23
CA LYS A 45 0.05 -2.47 -7.02
C LYS A 45 0.34 -1.36 -6.01
N LEU A 46 -0.57 -1.18 -5.05
CA LEU A 46 -0.29 -0.35 -3.88
C LEU A 46 0.88 -0.93 -3.07
N ILE A 47 1.64 -0.05 -2.41
CA ILE A 47 2.78 -0.41 -1.58
C ILE A 47 2.36 -1.40 -0.48
N SER A 48 1.21 -1.19 0.15
CA SER A 48 0.66 -2.06 1.19
C SER A 48 0.24 -3.45 0.69
N ALA A 49 0.09 -3.64 -0.63
CA ALA A 49 -0.26 -4.92 -1.25
C ALA A 49 0.95 -5.84 -1.43
N LEU A 50 2.15 -5.36 -1.14
CA LEU A 50 3.40 -6.07 -1.35
C LEU A 50 4.25 -6.11 -0.08
N LEU A 51 5.02 -7.19 0.07
CA LEU A 51 6.03 -7.36 1.10
C LEU A 51 7.37 -7.63 0.43
N TYR A 52 8.46 -7.25 1.09
CA TYR A 52 9.79 -7.68 0.73
C TYR A 52 10.11 -9.04 1.37
N ASP A 53 10.36 -10.04 0.53
CA ASP A 53 10.84 -11.34 0.99
C ASP A 53 12.37 -11.39 0.95
N LYS A 54 12.96 -11.49 2.14
CA LYS A 54 14.41 -11.61 2.33
C LYS A 54 14.99 -12.91 1.83
N ALA A 55 14.22 -14.01 1.86
CA ALA A 55 14.72 -15.33 1.48
C ALA A 55 14.92 -15.42 -0.03
N THR A 56 14.00 -14.86 -0.81
CA THR A 56 14.06 -14.87 -2.28
C THR A 56 14.57 -13.58 -2.89
N ASN A 57 14.77 -12.53 -2.09
CA ASN A 57 15.15 -11.18 -2.51
C ASN A 57 14.17 -10.61 -3.56
N LYS A 58 12.87 -10.75 -3.32
CA LYS A 58 11.79 -10.35 -4.24
C LYS A 58 10.63 -9.68 -3.52
N LEU A 59 9.79 -9.00 -4.29
CA LEU A 59 8.49 -8.53 -3.82
C LEU A 59 7.45 -9.65 -3.96
N ILE A 60 6.76 -9.94 -2.87
CA ILE A 60 5.67 -10.93 -2.81
C ILE A 60 4.36 -10.25 -2.43
N ASN A 61 3.23 -10.92 -2.70
CA ASN A 61 1.93 -10.40 -2.29
C ASN A 61 1.81 -10.41 -0.76
N ASN A 62 1.30 -9.33 -0.18
CA ASN A 62 0.92 -9.29 1.22
C ASN A 62 -0.38 -10.10 1.41
N PRO A 63 -0.37 -11.24 2.14
CA PRO A 63 -1.57 -12.04 2.36
C PRO A 63 -2.62 -11.33 3.22
N ASN A 64 -2.21 -10.32 3.98
CA ASN A 64 -3.09 -9.52 4.84
C ASN A 64 -3.66 -8.29 4.13
N TYR A 65 -3.28 -8.04 2.88
CA TYR A 65 -3.78 -6.89 2.14
C TYR A 65 -5.22 -7.10 1.69
N ILE A 66 -6.08 -6.15 2.03
CA ILE A 66 -7.46 -6.09 1.58
C ILE A 66 -7.55 -4.92 0.60
N GLU A 67 -7.87 -5.22 -0.66
CA GLU A 67 -8.09 -4.19 -1.67
C GLU A 67 -9.20 -3.24 -1.18
N PRO A 68 -8.97 -1.92 -1.18
CA PRO A 68 -10.01 -0.96 -0.91
C PRO A 68 -11.20 -1.23 -1.84
N LYS A 69 -12.39 -1.38 -1.26
CA LYS A 69 -13.61 -1.46 -2.05
C LYS A 69 -13.87 -0.10 -2.69
N ASP A 70 -14.22 -0.11 -3.98
CA ASP A 70 -14.76 1.07 -4.64
C ASP A 70 -15.92 1.60 -3.82
N ARG A 71 -15.81 2.86 -3.41
CA ARG A 71 -16.90 3.56 -2.74
C ARG A 71 -17.68 4.33 -3.78
N TYR A 72 -19.00 4.30 -3.64
CA TYR A 72 -19.91 5.10 -4.44
C TYR A 72 -20.63 6.05 -3.49
N PRO A 73 -20.03 7.20 -3.14
CA PRO A 73 -20.48 8.00 -2.01
C PRO A 73 -21.96 8.40 -2.11
N LEU A 74 -22.45 8.68 -3.32
CA LEU A 74 -23.85 9.03 -3.53
C LEU A 74 -24.80 7.86 -3.27
N ALA A 75 -24.50 6.68 -3.81
CA ALA A 75 -25.31 5.48 -3.58
C ALA A 75 -25.25 5.04 -2.11
N GLU A 76 -24.08 5.14 -1.46
CA GLU A 76 -23.92 4.88 -0.04
C GLU A 76 -24.73 5.86 0.82
N ILE A 77 -24.74 7.15 0.45
CA ILE A 77 -25.55 8.17 1.13
C ILE A 77 -27.04 7.87 0.97
N ASP A 78 -27.50 7.49 -0.22
CA ASP A 78 -28.89 7.18 -0.48
C ASP A 78 -29.35 5.93 0.29
N ASP A 79 -28.51 4.89 0.34
CA ASP A 79 -28.74 3.69 1.17
C ASP A 79 -28.80 4.03 2.66
N LEU A 80 -27.90 4.90 3.14
CA LEU A 80 -27.89 5.35 4.53
C LEU A 80 -29.13 6.21 4.85
N LYS A 81 -29.54 7.10 3.94
CA LYS A 81 -30.78 7.86 4.07
C LYS A 81 -31.99 6.94 4.12
N ALA A 82 -32.07 5.96 3.22
CA ALA A 82 -33.16 4.98 3.22
C ALA A 82 -33.23 4.19 4.53
N LYS A 83 -32.09 3.79 5.10
CA LYS A 83 -32.03 3.15 6.42
C LYS A 83 -32.47 4.07 7.55
N LEU A 84 -32.11 5.35 7.50
CA LEU A 84 -32.54 6.34 8.50
C LEU A 84 -34.04 6.65 8.41
N VAL A 85 -34.60 6.71 7.20
CA VAL A 85 -36.05 6.81 6.98
C VAL A 85 -36.77 5.57 7.51
N ALA A 86 -36.28 4.37 7.19
CA ALA A 86 -36.85 3.11 7.68
C ALA A 86 -36.75 2.97 9.21
N ALA A 87 -35.72 3.56 9.82
CA ALA A 87 -35.55 3.62 11.27
C ALA A 87 -36.33 4.77 11.94
N GLY A 88 -37.03 5.60 11.17
CA GLY A 88 -37.82 6.74 11.69
C GLY A 88 -36.99 7.89 12.25
N VAL A 89 -35.70 7.96 11.91
CA VAL A 89 -34.78 9.01 12.41
C VAL A 89 -34.94 10.31 11.63
N ILE A 90 -35.25 10.20 10.34
CA ILE A 90 -35.50 11.32 9.42
C ILE A 90 -36.74 11.03 8.59
N THR A 91 -37.37 12.08 8.06
CA THR A 91 -38.56 12.01 7.19
C THR A 91 -38.22 12.43 5.77
#